data_AF-A0A8T4EGP5-F1
#
_entry.id   AF-A0A8T4EGP5-F1
#
_cell.length_a   1.000
_cell.length_b   1.000
_cell.length_c   1.000
_cell.angle_alpha   90.00
_cell.angle_beta   90.00
_cell.angle_gamma   90.00
#
_symmetry.space_group_name_H-M   'P 1'
#
loop_
_entity.id
_entity.type
_entity.pdbx_description
1 polymer ?
#
loop_
_entity_poly.entity_id
_entity_poly.type
_entity_poly.pdbx_seq_one_letter_code
_entity_poly.pdbx_strand_id
1 'polypeptide(L)'
;MNDTLTPERKKRRKSIKGASRIEYAGPLTKEIIEDFVIAAPNVQILHIELLDDTSFNLSDLRELKDLLVLKVSEGYDLKQVSLEGIQEFNLLTGLEININSADTIEEIDLAPLKNHPELTVLTIAGQVRTLKAIDTLNTIPKLNSIGLYSLDISELDLSSLGGCSKLESVYLGDLGSEKPTKPYRIILPKEAPIKILEISECYSDDLVVEVDYSFLKGKVALDSFSVVNCNLTSFDLGNLASLKRIGHLDLSQNKITHLDITPILDIPMFTEEALGESPFATDQDVIIQISKNKEQEIDEILKRPDKIVEDHDGSFAINYEFGHQWLRKLLESYTIEWIE
;
A
#
# COMPACT_ATOMS: atom_id res chain seq x y z
N MET A 1 45.24 -8.66 -12.30
CA MET A 1 45.99 -7.39 -12.16
C MET A 1 45.86 -6.97 -10.71
N ASN A 2 46.99 -6.83 -10.01
CA ASN A 2 47.04 -6.31 -8.64
C ASN A 2 46.92 -4.78 -8.71
N ASP A 3 45.72 -4.28 -8.96
CA ASP A 3 45.45 -2.86 -8.70
C ASP A 3 45.30 -2.69 -7.19
N THR A 4 46.23 -1.93 -6.62
CA THR A 4 46.26 -1.63 -5.20
C THR A 4 45.00 -0.86 -4.83
N LEU A 5 44.00 -1.55 -4.26
CA LEU A 5 42.75 -0.93 -3.79
C LEU A 5 43.06 0.33 -2.97
N THR A 6 42.30 1.39 -3.24
CA THR A 6 42.39 2.63 -2.45
C THR A 6 42.06 2.34 -0.97
N PRO A 7 42.56 3.16 -0.03
CA PRO A 7 42.22 3.03 1.38
C PRO A 7 40.70 2.99 1.64
N GLU A 8 39.92 3.75 0.87
CA GLU A 8 38.45 3.82 0.96
C GLU A 8 37.81 2.50 0.54
N ARG A 9 38.20 1.93 -0.62
CA ARG A 9 37.72 0.61 -1.07
C ARG A 9 38.05 -0.49 -0.06
N LYS A 10 39.28 -0.47 0.50
CA LYS A 10 39.70 -1.42 1.55
C LYS A 10 38.83 -1.29 2.80
N LYS A 11 38.57 -0.07 3.25
CA LYS A 11 37.73 0.20 4.42
C LYS A 11 36.30 -0.28 4.19
N ARG A 12 35.70 0.04 3.03
CA ARG A 12 34.35 -0.39 2.66
C ARG A 12 34.24 -1.91 2.56
N ARG A 13 35.09 -2.57 1.78
CA ARG A 13 35.08 -4.05 1.69
C ARG A 13 35.21 -4.73 3.06
N LYS A 14 36.01 -4.13 3.97
CA LYS A 14 36.14 -4.64 5.33
C LYS A 14 34.85 -4.46 6.14
N SER A 15 34.13 -3.35 6.00
CA SER A 15 32.93 -3.07 6.77
C SER A 15 31.73 -3.93 6.38
N ILE A 16 31.63 -4.33 5.11
CA ILE A 16 30.52 -5.16 4.61
C ILE A 16 30.89 -6.65 4.45
N LYS A 17 32.09 -7.07 4.85
CA LYS A 17 32.58 -8.43 4.59
C LYS A 17 31.64 -9.50 5.16
N GLY A 18 31.06 -10.31 4.28
CA GLY A 18 30.14 -11.40 4.63
C GLY A 18 28.79 -10.93 5.16
N ALA A 19 28.43 -9.67 4.96
CA ALA A 19 27.15 -9.13 5.43
C ALA A 19 25.99 -9.71 4.61
N SER A 20 24.92 -10.13 5.29
CA SER A 20 23.65 -10.49 4.66
C SER A 20 22.74 -9.28 4.43
N ARG A 21 23.02 -8.16 5.09
CA ARG A 21 22.32 -6.87 4.92
C ARG A 21 23.33 -5.76 4.68
N ILE A 22 23.08 -4.94 3.67
CA ILE A 22 23.87 -3.74 3.37
C ILE A 22 22.93 -2.55 3.30
N GLU A 23 23.32 -1.48 3.99
CA GLU A 23 22.77 -0.13 3.86
C GLU A 23 23.86 0.75 3.28
N TYR A 24 23.55 1.41 2.17
CA TYR A 24 24.50 2.23 1.44
C TYR A 24 23.87 3.56 1.05
N ALA A 25 24.57 4.65 1.35
CA ALA A 25 24.22 6.00 0.90
C ALA A 25 25.37 6.56 0.06
N GLY A 26 25.07 6.96 -1.17
CA GLY A 26 26.05 7.48 -2.11
C GLY A 26 25.77 7.12 -3.57
N PRO A 27 26.62 7.59 -4.49
CA PRO A 27 26.49 7.28 -5.91
C PRO A 27 26.74 5.80 -6.20
N LEU A 28 25.86 5.16 -6.96
CA LEU A 28 25.97 3.73 -7.28
C LEU A 28 26.96 3.48 -8.44
N THR A 29 28.23 3.78 -8.19
CA THR A 29 29.28 3.55 -9.19
C THR A 29 29.63 2.08 -9.35
N LYS A 30 30.22 1.73 -10.49
CA LYS A 30 30.75 0.37 -10.75
C LYS A 30 31.69 -0.13 -9.64
N GLU A 31 32.53 0.75 -9.07
CA GLU A 31 33.45 0.35 -8.00
C GLU A 31 32.74 -0.03 -6.70
N ILE A 32 31.60 0.61 -6.40
CA ILE A 32 30.77 0.29 -5.24
C ILE A 32 30.17 -1.10 -5.42
N ILE A 33 29.58 -1.34 -6.60
CA ILE A 33 28.97 -2.63 -6.93
C ILE A 33 30.02 -3.75 -6.87
N GLU A 34 31.19 -3.55 -7.47
CA GLU A 34 32.31 -4.51 -7.38
C GLU A 34 32.68 -4.82 -5.91
N ASP A 35 32.64 -3.82 -5.04
CA ASP A 35 32.95 -4.01 -3.64
C ASP A 35 31.85 -4.79 -2.92
N PHE A 36 30.57 -4.59 -3.25
CA PHE A 36 29.46 -5.40 -2.77
C PHE A 36 29.65 -6.86 -3.17
N VAL A 37 29.84 -7.11 -4.47
CA VAL A 37 30.01 -8.47 -5.01
C VAL A 37 31.20 -9.19 -4.38
N ILE A 38 32.35 -8.51 -4.22
CA ILE A 38 33.55 -9.14 -3.68
C ILE A 38 33.46 -9.37 -2.18
N ALA A 39 32.93 -8.41 -1.42
CA ALA A 39 32.95 -8.48 0.04
C ALA A 39 31.73 -9.22 0.61
N ALA A 40 30.57 -9.16 -0.06
CA ALA A 40 29.29 -9.69 0.38
C ALA A 40 28.49 -10.30 -0.79
N PRO A 41 29.02 -11.35 -1.45
CA PRO A 41 28.36 -11.96 -2.61
C PRO A 41 26.95 -12.53 -2.30
N ASN A 42 26.72 -12.90 -1.03
CA ASN A 42 25.46 -13.52 -0.58
C ASN A 42 24.58 -12.51 0.20
N VAL A 43 24.66 -11.22 -0.14
CA VAL A 43 23.79 -10.20 0.44
C VAL A 43 22.33 -10.53 0.08
N GLN A 44 21.46 -10.50 1.08
CA GLN A 44 20.04 -10.82 0.97
C GLN A 44 19.16 -9.58 1.02
N ILE A 45 19.58 -8.57 1.78
CA ILE A 45 18.85 -7.31 1.91
C ILE A 45 19.79 -6.18 1.52
N LEU A 46 19.44 -5.43 0.49
CA LEU A 46 20.19 -4.28 0.05
C LEU A 46 19.30 -3.06 0.06
N HIS A 47 19.69 -2.05 0.84
CA HIS A 47 19.07 -0.73 0.82
C HIS A 47 20.09 0.28 0.31
N ILE A 48 19.72 0.99 -0.75
CA ILE A 48 20.52 2.02 -1.40
C ILE A 48 19.78 3.35 -1.32
N GLU A 49 20.38 4.34 -0.67
CA GLU A 49 20.04 5.75 -0.79
C GLU A 49 20.90 6.35 -1.92
N LEU A 50 20.27 6.62 -3.07
CA LEU A 50 20.96 7.14 -4.24
C LEU A 50 21.24 8.63 -4.05
N LEU A 51 22.53 9.00 -4.10
CA LEU A 51 22.99 10.39 -4.01
C LEU A 51 23.74 10.73 -5.30
N ASP A 52 23.34 11.84 -5.94
CA ASP A 52 23.94 12.36 -7.18
C ASP A 52 23.78 11.45 -8.42
N ASP A 53 23.02 10.35 -8.34
CA ASP A 53 22.72 9.48 -9.48
C ASP A 53 21.59 10.07 -10.34
N THR A 54 21.83 10.13 -11.65
CA THR A 54 20.82 10.60 -12.63
C THR A 54 20.02 9.47 -13.25
N SER A 55 20.46 8.22 -13.07
CA SER A 55 19.77 7.02 -13.53
C SER A 55 20.04 5.84 -12.61
N PHE A 56 19.04 5.00 -12.40
CA PHE A 56 19.19 3.72 -11.71
C PHE A 56 18.85 2.58 -12.69
N ASN A 57 19.76 1.62 -12.82
CA ASN A 57 19.55 0.44 -13.64
C ASN A 57 19.79 -0.82 -12.80
N LEU A 58 18.73 -1.61 -12.61
CA LEU A 58 18.79 -2.81 -11.80
C LEU A 58 19.78 -3.87 -12.33
N SER A 59 20.02 -3.89 -13.64
CA SER A 59 20.97 -4.83 -14.27
C SER A 59 22.43 -4.61 -13.84
N ASP A 60 22.75 -3.46 -13.24
CA ASP A 60 24.06 -3.20 -12.65
C ASP A 60 24.29 -4.05 -11.40
N LEU A 61 23.23 -4.48 -10.72
CA LEU A 61 23.28 -5.31 -9.51
C LEU A 61 23.21 -6.81 -9.80
N ARG A 62 23.16 -7.24 -11.07
CA ARG A 62 22.83 -8.62 -11.49
C ARG A 62 23.70 -9.74 -10.89
N GLU A 63 24.89 -9.41 -10.37
CA GLU A 63 25.80 -10.38 -9.76
C GLU A 63 25.39 -10.72 -8.31
N LEU A 64 24.53 -9.93 -7.68
CA LEU A 64 24.01 -10.15 -6.32
C LEU A 64 22.79 -11.09 -6.35
N LYS A 65 23.02 -12.35 -6.72
CA LYS A 65 21.96 -13.34 -7.01
C LYS A 65 21.10 -13.75 -5.80
N ASP A 66 21.63 -13.55 -4.59
CA ASP A 66 20.99 -13.98 -3.33
C ASP A 66 20.04 -12.92 -2.73
N LEU A 67 19.79 -11.82 -3.44
CA LEU A 67 18.89 -10.77 -2.98
C LEU A 67 17.46 -11.30 -2.79
N LEU A 68 16.95 -11.11 -1.58
CA LEU A 68 15.57 -11.32 -1.17
C LEU A 68 14.79 -9.99 -1.18
N VAL A 69 15.43 -8.91 -0.75
CA VAL A 69 14.82 -7.58 -0.68
C VAL A 69 15.78 -6.53 -1.24
N LEU A 70 15.28 -5.72 -2.17
CA LEU A 70 15.95 -4.53 -2.66
C LEU A 70 15.10 -3.30 -2.36
N LYS A 71 15.70 -2.34 -1.68
CA LYS A 71 15.14 -1.01 -1.43
C LYS A 71 16.02 0.04 -2.07
N VAL A 72 15.44 0.89 -2.89
CA VAL A 72 16.10 2.06 -3.48
C VAL A 72 15.35 3.27 -3.00
N SER A 73 16.04 4.21 -2.36
CA SER A 73 15.44 5.45 -1.89
C SER A 73 16.23 6.69 -2.31
N GLU A 74 15.66 7.86 -2.07
CA GLU A 74 16.22 9.17 -2.43
C GLU A 74 16.27 9.39 -3.95
N GLY A 75 17.43 9.73 -4.53
CA GLY A 75 17.53 10.03 -5.95
C GLY A 75 16.97 11.39 -6.34
N TYR A 76 17.37 12.45 -5.64
CA TYR A 76 16.98 13.83 -5.95
C TYR A 76 17.26 14.23 -7.42
N ASP A 77 18.38 13.76 -7.98
CA ASP A 77 18.77 14.03 -9.37
C ASP A 77 18.29 12.97 -10.37
N LEU A 78 17.51 11.99 -9.93
CA LEU A 78 17.17 10.80 -10.69
C LEU A 78 16.15 11.12 -11.79
N LYS A 79 16.48 10.81 -13.04
CA LYS A 79 15.62 11.05 -14.20
C LYS A 79 15.08 9.78 -14.83
N GLN A 80 15.67 8.64 -14.47
CA GLN A 80 15.34 7.36 -15.06
C GLN A 80 15.51 6.23 -14.04
N VAL A 81 14.54 5.33 -14.03
CA VAL A 81 14.59 4.03 -13.35
C VAL A 81 14.38 2.94 -14.39
N SER A 82 15.27 1.96 -14.44
CA SER A 82 15.14 0.77 -15.27
C SER A 82 15.16 -0.49 -14.40
N LEU A 83 14.11 -1.30 -14.55
CA LEU A 83 13.98 -2.60 -13.89
C LEU A 83 14.54 -3.76 -14.74
N GLU A 84 15.22 -3.44 -15.84
CA GLU A 84 15.86 -4.44 -16.69
C GLU A 84 16.86 -5.29 -15.89
N GLY A 85 16.92 -6.58 -16.23
CA GLY A 85 17.74 -7.54 -15.51
C GLY A 85 17.14 -8.07 -14.20
N ILE A 86 15.91 -7.68 -13.81
CA ILE A 86 15.29 -8.23 -12.59
C ILE A 86 15.17 -9.76 -12.59
N GLN A 87 15.06 -10.37 -13.78
CA GLN A 87 14.94 -11.82 -13.96
C GLN A 87 16.15 -12.61 -13.46
N GLU A 88 17.25 -11.91 -13.18
CA GLU A 88 18.45 -12.49 -12.59
C GLU A 88 18.32 -12.73 -11.07
N PHE A 89 17.36 -12.10 -10.39
CA PHE A 89 17.15 -12.20 -8.94
C PHE A 89 16.02 -13.18 -8.59
N ASN A 90 16.25 -14.46 -8.88
CA ASN A 90 15.23 -15.51 -8.73
C ASN A 90 14.68 -15.68 -7.30
N LEU A 91 15.34 -15.11 -6.28
CA LEU A 91 14.92 -15.17 -4.88
C LEU A 91 14.27 -13.87 -4.38
N LEU A 92 14.17 -12.84 -5.22
CA LEU A 92 13.68 -11.53 -4.82
C LEU A 92 12.19 -11.60 -4.48
N THR A 93 11.87 -11.37 -3.20
CA THR A 93 10.50 -11.35 -2.68
C THR A 93 9.97 -9.93 -2.52
N GLY A 94 10.84 -8.94 -2.30
CA GLY A 94 10.45 -7.54 -2.12
C GLY A 94 11.26 -6.59 -2.98
N LEU A 95 10.57 -5.73 -3.73
CA LEU A 95 11.15 -4.62 -4.46
C LEU A 95 10.48 -3.32 -4.04
N GLU A 96 11.25 -2.39 -3.49
CA GLU A 96 10.78 -1.05 -3.13
C GLU A 96 11.62 0.00 -3.83
N ILE A 97 10.99 0.83 -4.67
CA ILE A 97 11.59 2.01 -5.28
C ILE A 97 10.86 3.22 -4.69
N ASN A 98 11.50 3.98 -3.81
CA ASN A 98 10.93 5.16 -3.16
C ASN A 98 11.79 6.40 -3.40
N ILE A 99 11.52 7.07 -4.50
CA ILE A 99 12.37 8.12 -5.03
C ILE A 99 11.73 9.49 -4.92
N ASN A 100 12.49 10.45 -4.40
CA ASN A 100 12.07 11.84 -4.29
C ASN A 100 12.90 12.70 -5.24
N SER A 101 12.63 12.56 -6.53
CA SER A 101 13.33 13.31 -7.58
C SER A 101 12.83 14.76 -7.66
N ALA A 102 13.74 15.68 -7.99
CA ALA A 102 13.42 17.07 -8.27
C ALA A 102 12.61 17.25 -9.56
N ASP A 103 12.82 16.34 -10.53
CA ASP A 103 12.12 16.30 -11.80
C ASP A 103 11.19 15.08 -11.82
N THR A 104 10.02 15.22 -12.43
CA THR A 104 9.11 14.08 -12.63
C THR A 104 9.76 13.04 -13.56
N ILE A 105 9.75 11.77 -13.16
CA ILE A 105 10.15 10.66 -14.02
C ILE A 105 9.01 10.35 -15.00
N GLU A 106 9.32 10.38 -16.29
CA GLU A 106 8.31 10.20 -17.34
C GLU A 106 7.64 8.82 -17.30
N GLU A 107 8.43 7.77 -17.08
CA GLU A 107 7.96 6.39 -17.15
C GLU A 107 8.81 5.46 -16.29
N ILE A 108 8.15 4.53 -15.61
CA ILE A 108 8.77 3.29 -15.14
C ILE A 108 8.11 2.13 -15.88
N ASP A 109 8.92 1.35 -16.61
CA ASP A 109 8.47 0.17 -17.33
C ASP A 109 8.47 -1.07 -16.41
N LEU A 110 7.29 -1.63 -16.16
CA LEU A 110 7.09 -2.81 -15.33
C LEU A 110 7.14 -4.12 -16.12
N ALA A 111 7.28 -4.08 -17.46
CA ALA A 111 7.39 -5.28 -18.30
C ALA A 111 8.51 -6.25 -17.87
N PRO A 112 9.68 -5.78 -17.37
CA PRO A 112 10.71 -6.67 -16.87
C PRO A 112 10.26 -7.58 -15.72
N LEU A 113 9.22 -7.20 -14.96
CA LEU A 113 8.69 -7.98 -13.82
C LEU A 113 7.90 -9.24 -14.24
N LYS A 114 7.67 -9.43 -15.55
CA LYS A 114 6.84 -10.52 -16.07
C LYS A 114 7.25 -11.89 -15.53
N ASN A 115 6.27 -12.65 -15.02
CA ASN A 115 6.46 -13.99 -14.48
C ASN A 115 7.53 -14.09 -13.37
N HIS A 116 7.87 -13.01 -12.66
CA HIS A 116 8.89 -13.08 -11.61
C HIS A 116 8.51 -14.17 -10.57
N PRO A 117 9.39 -15.14 -10.28
CA PRO A 117 8.97 -16.38 -9.63
C PRO A 117 8.58 -16.21 -8.15
N GLU A 118 9.25 -15.29 -7.46
CA GLU A 118 9.20 -15.16 -6.00
C GLU A 118 8.69 -13.80 -5.51
N LEU A 119 8.40 -12.84 -6.40
CA LEU A 119 8.06 -11.48 -5.97
C LEU A 119 6.70 -11.49 -5.28
N THR A 120 6.67 -11.05 -4.02
CA THR A 120 5.45 -10.94 -3.21
C THR A 120 5.04 -9.50 -3.01
N VAL A 121 6.01 -8.59 -2.83
CA VAL A 121 5.76 -7.18 -2.54
C VAL A 121 6.43 -6.30 -3.58
N LEU A 122 5.65 -5.38 -4.15
CA LEU A 122 6.13 -4.32 -5.03
C LEU A 122 5.67 -2.96 -4.49
N THR A 123 6.62 -2.07 -4.21
CA THR A 123 6.34 -0.69 -3.89
C THR A 123 7.01 0.24 -4.88
N ILE A 124 6.25 1.13 -5.50
CA ILE A 124 6.74 2.24 -6.31
C ILE A 124 6.22 3.53 -5.70
N ALA A 125 7.14 4.38 -5.28
CA ALA A 125 6.88 5.68 -4.70
C ALA A 125 7.74 6.73 -5.40
N GLY A 126 7.13 7.84 -5.79
CA GLY A 126 7.81 8.99 -6.39
C GLY A 126 7.05 9.59 -7.56
N GLN A 127 7.46 10.81 -7.95
CA GLN A 127 6.82 11.59 -9.02
C GLN A 127 7.00 10.91 -10.38
N VAL A 128 6.14 9.95 -10.70
CA VAL A 128 6.16 9.16 -11.94
C VAL A 128 4.90 9.44 -12.75
N ARG A 129 5.05 9.87 -14.02
CA ARG A 129 3.93 10.19 -14.93
C ARG A 129 3.20 8.96 -15.47
N THR A 130 3.92 7.85 -15.64
CA THR A 130 3.37 6.62 -16.24
C THR A 130 3.99 5.37 -15.62
N LEU A 131 3.15 4.43 -15.20
CA LEU A 131 3.53 3.04 -14.92
C LEU A 131 3.18 2.19 -16.13
N LYS A 132 4.16 1.91 -16.97
CA LYS A 132 3.94 1.17 -18.21
C LYS A 132 3.89 -0.33 -17.94
N ALA A 133 3.04 -1.02 -18.70
CA ALA A 133 2.85 -2.47 -18.64
C ALA A 133 2.44 -2.99 -17.25
N ILE A 134 1.64 -2.21 -16.51
CA ILE A 134 1.13 -2.58 -15.18
C ILE A 134 0.34 -3.90 -15.18
N ASP A 135 -0.30 -4.24 -16.31
CA ASP A 135 -0.98 -5.51 -16.54
C ASP A 135 -0.05 -6.73 -16.41
N THR A 136 1.25 -6.54 -16.57
CA THR A 136 2.27 -7.58 -16.37
C THR A 136 2.28 -8.13 -14.94
N LEU A 137 1.90 -7.32 -13.95
CA LEU A 137 1.86 -7.75 -12.55
C LEU A 137 0.89 -8.93 -12.32
N ASN A 138 -0.14 -9.08 -13.16
CA ASN A 138 -1.06 -10.22 -13.19
C ASN A 138 -0.35 -11.58 -13.45
N THR A 139 0.85 -11.54 -14.04
CA THR A 139 1.62 -12.76 -14.34
C THR A 139 2.47 -13.25 -13.18
N ILE A 140 2.57 -12.48 -12.08
CA ILE A 140 3.43 -12.79 -10.94
C ILE A 140 2.66 -13.70 -9.97
N PRO A 141 3.04 -14.98 -9.84
CA PRO A 141 2.21 -15.99 -9.16
C PRO A 141 2.08 -15.78 -7.65
N LYS A 142 3.00 -15.01 -7.03
CA LYS A 142 3.05 -14.80 -5.58
C LYS A 142 2.80 -13.35 -5.17
N LEU A 143 2.50 -12.45 -6.10
CA LEU A 143 2.28 -11.04 -5.80
C LEU A 143 1.08 -10.91 -4.86
N ASN A 144 1.34 -10.43 -3.65
CA ASN A 144 0.35 -10.32 -2.59
C ASN A 144 0.08 -8.88 -2.16
N SER A 145 1.03 -7.98 -2.38
CA SER A 145 0.95 -6.60 -1.92
C SER A 145 1.53 -5.66 -2.98
N ILE A 146 0.78 -4.60 -3.27
CA ILE A 146 1.25 -3.47 -4.06
C ILE A 146 1.12 -2.18 -3.26
N GLY A 147 2.18 -1.37 -3.29
CA GLY A 147 2.22 -0.02 -2.75
C GLY A 147 2.52 0.98 -3.86
N LEU A 148 1.65 1.96 -4.06
CA LEU A 148 1.78 2.97 -5.12
C LEU A 148 1.64 4.35 -4.51
N TYR A 149 2.73 5.10 -4.44
CA TYR A 149 2.76 6.38 -3.73
C TYR A 149 3.31 7.52 -4.58
N SER A 150 2.83 8.73 -4.31
CA SER A 150 3.40 9.98 -4.83
C SER A 150 3.41 10.07 -6.36
N LEU A 151 2.46 9.39 -7.02
CA LEU A 151 2.41 9.24 -8.48
C LEU A 151 1.78 10.46 -9.16
N ASP A 152 2.46 11.04 -10.16
CA ASP A 152 1.94 12.12 -11.02
C ASP A 152 1.14 11.58 -12.22
N ILE A 153 0.28 10.59 -11.98
CA ILE A 153 -0.58 9.97 -13.00
C ILE A 153 -1.96 10.60 -12.90
N SER A 154 -2.67 10.85 -14.01
CA SER A 154 -3.99 11.51 -13.94
C SER A 154 -5.15 10.63 -13.47
N GLU A 155 -4.98 9.31 -13.51
CA GLU A 155 -5.91 8.28 -13.06
C GLU A 155 -5.14 6.99 -12.81
N LEU A 156 -5.63 6.15 -11.90
CA LEU A 156 -5.03 4.87 -11.57
C LEU A 156 -5.99 3.72 -11.88
N ASP A 157 -5.73 3.01 -12.98
CA ASP A 157 -6.49 1.83 -13.37
C ASP A 157 -5.70 0.54 -13.08
N LEU A 158 -6.16 -0.20 -12.06
CA LEU A 158 -5.64 -1.49 -11.64
C LEU A 158 -6.55 -2.65 -12.04
N SER A 159 -7.56 -2.43 -12.90
CA SER A 159 -8.54 -3.46 -13.29
C SER A 159 -7.90 -4.68 -13.95
N SER A 160 -6.78 -4.48 -14.66
CA SER A 160 -5.99 -5.54 -15.30
C SER A 160 -5.39 -6.55 -14.32
N LEU A 161 -5.31 -6.20 -13.03
CA LEU A 161 -4.77 -7.04 -11.96
C LEU A 161 -5.79 -8.07 -11.42
N GLY A 162 -6.96 -8.19 -12.04
CA GLY A 162 -8.01 -9.15 -11.62
C GLY A 162 -7.56 -10.61 -11.60
N GLY A 163 -6.53 -11.00 -12.35
CA GLY A 163 -6.00 -12.37 -12.29
C GLY A 163 -4.93 -12.61 -11.21
N CYS A 164 -4.53 -11.58 -10.45
CA CYS A 164 -3.63 -11.74 -9.31
C CYS A 164 -4.31 -12.51 -8.17
N SER A 165 -4.28 -13.85 -8.24
CA SER A 165 -4.98 -14.75 -7.30
C SER A 165 -4.48 -14.69 -5.84
N LYS A 166 -3.41 -13.93 -5.58
CA LYS A 166 -2.80 -13.73 -4.26
C LYS A 166 -2.77 -12.28 -3.81
N LEU A 167 -3.23 -11.33 -4.63
CA LEU A 167 -3.21 -9.90 -4.28
C LEU A 167 -4.25 -9.60 -3.21
N GLU A 168 -3.77 -9.47 -1.97
CA GLU A 168 -4.58 -9.25 -0.78
C GLU A 168 -4.48 -7.81 -0.28
N SER A 169 -3.38 -7.11 -0.56
CA SER A 169 -3.15 -5.74 -0.07
C SER A 169 -2.87 -4.75 -1.20
N VAL A 170 -3.59 -3.63 -1.17
CA VAL A 170 -3.38 -2.49 -2.05
C VAL A 170 -3.27 -1.24 -1.20
N TYR A 171 -2.10 -0.60 -1.25
CA TYR A 171 -1.83 0.66 -0.58
C TYR A 171 -1.57 1.74 -1.60
N LEU A 172 -2.33 2.82 -1.54
CA LEU A 172 -2.22 3.96 -2.43
C LEU A 172 -2.06 5.22 -1.58
N GLY A 173 -1.10 6.08 -1.90
CA GLY A 173 -1.03 7.35 -1.22
C GLY A 173 -0.30 8.45 -1.95
N ASP A 174 -0.38 9.68 -1.44
CA ASP A 174 0.11 10.88 -2.13
C ASP A 174 -0.36 10.88 -3.59
N LEU A 175 -1.68 10.77 -3.80
CA LEU A 175 -2.27 10.64 -5.14
C LEU A 175 -2.73 11.98 -5.68
N GLY A 176 -2.66 12.12 -7.00
CA GLY A 176 -3.26 13.24 -7.72
C GLY A 176 -2.29 14.35 -8.11
N SER A 177 -2.81 15.29 -8.88
CA SER A 177 -2.06 16.48 -9.29
C SER A 177 -2.23 17.57 -8.24
N GLU A 178 -1.18 18.38 -8.02
CA GLU A 178 -1.26 19.59 -7.19
C GLU A 178 -2.38 20.55 -7.62
N LYS A 179 -2.69 20.57 -8.92
CA LYS A 179 -3.70 21.46 -9.54
C LYS A 179 -4.71 20.65 -10.32
N PRO A 180 -5.62 19.94 -9.63
CA PRO A 180 -6.57 19.07 -10.29
C PRO A 180 -7.54 19.87 -11.15
N THR A 181 -7.76 19.39 -12.37
CA THR A 181 -8.75 19.96 -13.32
C THR A 181 -9.93 19.03 -13.57
N LYS A 182 -9.84 17.79 -13.07
CA LYS A 182 -10.85 16.73 -13.13
C LYS A 182 -10.71 15.85 -11.88
N PRO A 183 -11.74 15.06 -11.53
CA PRO A 183 -11.62 14.06 -10.49
C PRO A 183 -10.50 13.04 -10.79
N TYR A 184 -9.82 12.60 -9.74
CA TYR A 184 -8.84 11.51 -9.79
C TYR A 184 -9.56 10.17 -9.67
N ARG A 185 -9.46 9.34 -10.70
CA ARG A 185 -10.15 8.06 -10.76
C ARG A 185 -9.26 6.93 -10.31
N ILE A 186 -9.77 6.08 -9.42
CA ILE A 186 -9.12 4.85 -8.96
C ILE A 186 -10.04 3.68 -9.31
N ILE A 187 -9.54 2.77 -10.15
CA ILE A 187 -10.25 1.54 -10.53
C ILE A 187 -9.49 0.34 -9.95
N LEU A 188 -10.15 -0.41 -9.08
CA LEU A 188 -9.55 -1.56 -8.40
C LEU A 188 -9.87 -2.88 -9.12
N PRO A 189 -9.01 -3.92 -8.99
CA PRO A 189 -9.24 -5.22 -9.60
C PRO A 189 -10.38 -5.97 -8.89
N LYS A 190 -11.48 -6.22 -9.63
CA LYS A 190 -12.72 -6.80 -9.06
C LYS A 190 -12.53 -8.23 -8.56
N GLU A 191 -11.81 -9.04 -9.33
CA GLU A 191 -11.63 -10.47 -9.07
C GLU A 191 -10.45 -10.78 -8.13
N ALA A 192 -9.57 -9.81 -7.87
CA ALA A 192 -8.45 -9.99 -6.94
C ALA A 192 -8.98 -10.16 -5.49
N PRO A 193 -8.38 -11.04 -4.67
CA PRO A 193 -8.84 -11.32 -3.31
C PRO A 193 -8.39 -10.23 -2.31
N ILE A 194 -8.62 -8.95 -2.63
CA ILE A 194 -8.24 -7.81 -1.77
C ILE A 194 -8.92 -7.96 -0.40
N LYS A 195 -8.11 -7.99 0.65
CA LYS A 195 -8.47 -7.97 2.07
C LYS A 195 -8.16 -6.61 2.71
N ILE A 196 -7.13 -5.91 2.21
CA ILE A 196 -6.68 -4.61 2.69
C ILE A 196 -6.67 -3.62 1.53
N LEU A 197 -7.42 -2.53 1.69
CA LEU A 197 -7.33 -1.36 0.83
C LEU A 197 -7.07 -0.14 1.70
N GLU A 198 -5.98 0.56 1.43
CA GLU A 198 -5.68 1.84 2.06
C GLU A 198 -5.42 2.88 0.98
N ILE A 199 -6.17 3.97 1.04
CA ILE A 199 -6.00 5.15 0.20
C ILE A 199 -5.77 6.32 1.15
N SER A 200 -4.60 6.93 1.12
CA SER A 200 -4.24 7.98 2.07
C SER A 200 -3.62 9.19 1.36
N GLU A 201 -3.72 10.38 1.95
CA GLU A 201 -2.95 11.56 1.54
C GLU A 201 -3.16 11.95 0.06
N CYS A 202 -4.17 12.75 -0.24
CA CYS A 202 -4.31 13.32 -1.59
C CYS A 202 -3.56 14.65 -1.72
N TYR A 203 -2.82 14.84 -2.83
CA TYR A 203 -1.87 15.96 -3.00
C TYR A 203 -2.48 17.37 -2.87
N SER A 204 -3.77 17.53 -3.14
CA SER A 204 -4.42 18.84 -3.24
C SER A 204 -5.75 18.82 -2.51
N ASP A 205 -6.02 19.87 -1.71
CA ASP A 205 -7.30 20.08 -1.02
C ASP A 205 -8.50 20.17 -1.99
N ASP A 206 -8.22 20.55 -3.25
CA ASP A 206 -9.23 20.67 -4.31
C ASP A 206 -9.40 19.35 -5.10
N LEU A 207 -8.63 18.30 -4.78
CA LEU A 207 -8.72 17.01 -5.46
C LEU A 207 -10.01 16.30 -5.05
N VAL A 208 -10.82 15.97 -6.06
CA VAL A 208 -11.95 15.05 -5.88
C VAL A 208 -11.49 13.65 -6.25
N VAL A 209 -11.60 12.70 -5.32
CA VAL A 209 -11.27 11.30 -5.56
C VAL A 209 -12.54 10.52 -5.90
N GLU A 210 -12.49 9.76 -6.99
CA GLU A 210 -13.53 8.84 -7.43
C GLU A 210 -13.00 7.41 -7.42
N VAL A 211 -13.46 6.59 -6.47
CA VAL A 211 -13.08 5.17 -6.37
C VAL A 211 -14.20 4.28 -6.92
N ASP A 212 -13.87 3.36 -7.83
CA ASP A 212 -14.80 2.28 -8.23
C ASP A 212 -14.85 1.19 -7.15
N TYR A 213 -15.85 1.29 -6.26
CA TYR A 213 -16.11 0.33 -5.19
C TYR A 213 -16.68 -1.01 -5.65
N SER A 214 -16.86 -1.26 -6.95
CA SER A 214 -17.42 -2.53 -7.43
C SER A 214 -16.55 -3.76 -7.14
N PHE A 215 -15.29 -3.58 -6.74
CA PHE A 215 -14.43 -4.66 -6.23
C PHE A 215 -14.95 -5.29 -4.94
N LEU A 216 -15.78 -4.57 -4.16
CA LEU A 216 -16.41 -5.07 -2.94
C LEU A 216 -17.52 -6.09 -3.23
N LYS A 217 -18.04 -6.12 -4.46
CA LYS A 217 -19.14 -7.01 -4.83
C LYS A 217 -18.70 -8.48 -4.69
N GLY A 218 -19.43 -9.21 -3.85
CA GLY A 218 -19.15 -10.63 -3.61
C GLY A 218 -18.00 -10.90 -2.64
N LYS A 219 -17.36 -9.85 -2.10
CA LYS A 219 -16.46 -10.01 -0.97
C LYS A 219 -17.28 -10.36 0.27
N VAL A 220 -16.77 -11.31 1.05
CA VAL A 220 -17.42 -11.74 2.30
C VAL A 220 -16.95 -10.86 3.46
N ALA A 221 -15.77 -10.25 3.31
CA ALA A 221 -14.98 -9.80 4.43
C ALA A 221 -13.87 -8.86 3.95
N LEU A 222 -13.54 -7.88 4.77
CA LEU A 222 -12.30 -7.10 4.67
C LEU A 222 -11.58 -7.14 6.01
N ASP A 223 -10.26 -7.01 5.96
CA ASP A 223 -9.42 -6.88 7.13
C ASP A 223 -9.11 -5.41 7.41
N SER A 224 -8.94 -4.57 6.37
CA SER A 224 -8.85 -3.13 6.52
C SER A 224 -9.40 -2.41 5.29
N PHE A 225 -10.15 -1.34 5.51
CA PHE A 225 -10.60 -0.41 4.49
C PHE A 225 -10.39 1.00 5.01
N SER A 226 -9.47 1.73 4.38
CA SER A 226 -9.15 3.10 4.77
C SER A 226 -9.16 4.02 3.57
N VAL A 227 -9.85 5.15 3.70
CA VAL A 227 -9.77 6.28 2.77
C VAL A 227 -9.57 7.54 3.61
N VAL A 228 -8.32 7.90 3.85
CA VAL A 228 -7.90 8.91 4.83
C VAL A 228 -7.31 10.12 4.12
N ASN A 229 -7.62 11.33 4.56
CA ASN A 229 -7.08 12.55 3.97
C ASN A 229 -7.24 12.64 2.43
N CYS A 230 -8.43 12.30 1.94
CA CYS A 230 -8.75 12.22 0.52
C CYS A 230 -9.82 13.22 0.08
N ASN A 231 -10.10 14.24 0.90
CA ASN A 231 -11.11 15.26 0.65
C ASN A 231 -12.53 14.73 0.37
N LEU A 232 -12.86 13.53 0.86
CA LEU A 232 -14.21 12.98 0.68
C LEU A 232 -15.24 13.87 1.35
N THR A 233 -16.28 14.27 0.64
CA THR A 233 -17.41 15.03 1.22
C THR A 233 -18.57 14.13 1.64
N SER A 234 -18.58 12.90 1.14
CA SER A 234 -19.52 11.84 1.51
C SER A 234 -18.90 10.47 1.26
N PHE A 235 -19.45 9.45 1.91
CA PHE A 235 -19.15 8.05 1.62
C PHE A 235 -20.44 7.23 1.74
N ASP A 236 -20.72 6.39 0.75
CA ASP A 236 -21.86 5.48 0.77
C ASP A 236 -21.47 4.14 1.40
N LEU A 237 -21.78 3.98 2.69
CA LEU A 237 -21.55 2.75 3.45
C LEU A 237 -22.40 1.57 2.94
N GLY A 238 -23.39 1.81 2.07
CA GLY A 238 -24.13 0.77 1.35
C GLY A 238 -23.22 -0.14 0.51
N ASN A 239 -22.06 0.36 0.07
CA ASN A 239 -21.05 -0.44 -0.63
C ASN A 239 -20.45 -1.56 0.24
N LEU A 240 -20.48 -1.40 1.57
CA LEU A 240 -19.97 -2.36 2.55
C LEU A 240 -21.05 -3.29 3.12
N ALA A 241 -22.34 -3.02 2.86
CA ALA A 241 -23.47 -3.69 3.50
C ALA A 241 -23.55 -5.21 3.27
N SER A 242 -22.87 -5.72 2.23
CA SER A 242 -22.82 -7.17 1.94
C SER A 242 -21.72 -7.93 2.69
N LEU A 243 -20.79 -7.20 3.32
CA LEU A 243 -19.71 -7.80 4.11
C LEU A 243 -20.29 -8.41 5.39
N LYS A 244 -19.75 -9.56 5.78
CA LYS A 244 -20.09 -10.21 7.05
C LYS A 244 -19.24 -9.73 8.22
N ARG A 245 -18.11 -9.07 7.92
CA ARG A 245 -17.17 -8.47 8.88
C ARG A 245 -16.28 -7.45 8.18
N ILE A 246 -15.84 -6.45 8.94
CA ILE A 246 -14.82 -5.47 8.53
C ILE A 246 -13.81 -5.42 9.65
N GLY A 247 -12.52 -5.64 9.40
CA GLY A 247 -11.53 -5.56 10.48
C GLY A 247 -11.41 -4.13 11.01
N HIS A 248 -10.89 -3.24 10.18
CA HIS A 248 -10.74 -1.82 10.44
C HIS A 248 -11.38 -0.97 9.32
N LEU A 249 -12.04 0.13 9.69
CA LEU A 249 -12.65 1.11 8.80
C LEU A 249 -12.21 2.53 9.20
N ASP A 250 -11.46 3.19 8.33
CA ASP A 250 -11.01 4.57 8.56
C ASP A 250 -11.44 5.51 7.43
N LEU A 251 -12.22 6.54 7.79
CA LEU A 251 -12.66 7.62 6.93
C LEU A 251 -12.24 8.99 7.49
N SER A 252 -11.27 9.03 8.40
CA SER A 252 -10.79 10.25 9.06
C SER A 252 -10.04 11.19 8.11
N GLN A 253 -9.87 12.41 8.56
CA GLN A 253 -9.22 13.52 7.87
C GLN A 253 -9.87 13.85 6.52
N ASN A 254 -11.18 13.63 6.39
CA ASN A 254 -11.92 13.98 5.19
C ASN A 254 -12.73 15.27 5.40
N LYS A 255 -13.65 15.54 4.48
CA LYS A 255 -14.59 16.67 4.52
C LYS A 255 -16.03 16.18 4.68
N ILE A 256 -16.20 14.96 5.21
CA ILE A 256 -17.51 14.37 5.50
C ILE A 256 -18.10 15.16 6.66
N THR A 257 -19.37 15.54 6.55
CA THR A 257 -20.08 16.23 7.63
C THR A 257 -21.20 15.39 8.22
N HIS A 258 -21.76 14.49 7.41
CA HIS A 258 -22.82 13.58 7.78
C HIS A 258 -22.48 12.20 7.23
N LEU A 259 -22.64 11.16 8.04
CA LEU A 259 -22.33 9.79 7.66
C LEU A 259 -23.45 8.84 8.10
N ASP A 260 -24.17 8.28 7.13
CA ASP A 260 -25.20 7.27 7.38
C ASP A 260 -24.57 5.89 7.63
N ILE A 261 -24.54 5.46 8.89
CA ILE A 261 -24.00 4.16 9.29
C ILE A 261 -25.04 3.03 9.29
N THR A 262 -26.30 3.33 8.97
CA THR A 262 -27.39 2.33 8.90
C THR A 262 -27.00 1.07 8.14
N PRO A 263 -26.31 1.13 6.98
CA PRO A 263 -25.98 -0.06 6.20
C PRO A 263 -25.02 -1.04 6.87
N ILE A 264 -24.30 -0.61 7.91
CA ILE A 264 -23.23 -1.40 8.54
C ILE A 264 -23.46 -1.68 10.03
N LEU A 265 -24.59 -1.26 10.62
CA LEU A 265 -24.87 -1.41 12.06
C LEU A 265 -24.67 -2.85 12.57
N ASP A 266 -25.08 -3.84 11.77
CA ASP A 266 -25.00 -5.25 12.12
C ASP A 266 -23.62 -5.87 11.88
N ILE A 267 -22.72 -5.19 11.16
CA ILE A 267 -21.42 -5.73 10.77
C ILE A 267 -20.46 -5.64 11.96
N PRO A 268 -19.95 -6.78 12.47
CA PRO A 268 -18.97 -6.77 13.54
C PRO A 268 -17.61 -6.31 13.00
N MET A 269 -16.87 -5.57 13.83
CA MET A 269 -15.51 -5.11 13.54
C MET A 269 -14.47 -5.65 14.52
N PHE A 270 -13.17 -5.55 14.23
CA PHE A 270 -12.15 -5.94 15.22
C PHE A 270 -12.39 -5.21 16.55
N THR A 271 -12.07 -5.84 17.67
CA THR A 271 -12.09 -5.15 18.96
C THR A 271 -10.86 -4.25 19.09
N GLU A 272 -10.93 -3.21 19.93
CA GLU A 272 -9.72 -2.43 20.25
C GLU A 272 -8.69 -3.25 21.02
N GLU A 273 -9.10 -4.31 21.70
CA GLU A 273 -8.15 -5.26 22.29
C GLU A 273 -7.33 -5.96 21.19
N ALA A 274 -7.97 -6.27 20.05
CA ALA A 274 -7.29 -6.84 18.90
C ALA A 274 -6.36 -5.84 18.20
N LEU A 275 -6.81 -4.60 17.95
CA LEU A 275 -6.04 -3.61 17.18
C LEU A 275 -5.12 -2.70 18.01
N GLY A 276 -5.45 -2.46 19.28
CA GLY A 276 -4.84 -1.41 20.10
C GLY A 276 -5.41 0.00 19.85
N GLU A 277 -6.36 0.14 18.92
CA GLU A 277 -6.99 1.40 18.50
C GLU A 277 -8.44 1.18 18.03
N SER A 278 -9.17 2.27 17.78
CA SER A 278 -10.57 2.19 17.35
C SER A 278 -10.68 1.48 16.00
N PRO A 279 -11.54 0.46 15.86
CA PRO A 279 -11.78 -0.22 14.58
C PRO A 279 -12.60 0.61 13.60
N PHE A 280 -13.27 1.67 14.07
CA PHE A 280 -13.97 2.64 13.24
C PHE A 280 -13.42 4.03 13.54
N ALA A 281 -12.88 4.71 12.52
CA ALA A 281 -12.35 6.06 12.63
C ALA A 281 -13.02 7.01 11.63
N THR A 282 -13.36 8.20 12.10
CA THR A 282 -13.92 9.33 11.33
C THR A 282 -13.60 10.62 12.09
N ASP A 283 -13.77 11.78 11.46
CA ASP A 283 -13.50 13.08 12.11
C ASP A 283 -14.53 13.42 13.19
N GLN A 284 -14.06 13.97 14.31
CA GLN A 284 -14.85 14.17 15.55
C GLN A 284 -16.12 15.03 15.38
N ASP A 285 -16.16 15.90 14.38
CA ASP A 285 -17.28 16.80 14.09
C ASP A 285 -18.32 16.21 13.12
N VAL A 286 -18.09 15.00 12.62
CA VAL A 286 -19.05 14.28 11.79
C VAL A 286 -20.33 13.97 12.57
N ILE A 287 -21.47 14.31 11.97
CA ILE A 287 -22.79 13.90 12.46
C ILE A 287 -23.07 12.48 11.96
N ILE A 288 -23.28 11.57 12.89
CA ILE A 288 -23.62 10.18 12.56
C ILE A 288 -25.13 10.10 12.34
N GLN A 289 -25.50 9.61 11.17
CA GLN A 289 -26.90 9.40 10.79
C GLN A 289 -27.27 7.93 10.94
N ILE A 290 -28.45 7.69 11.51
CA ILE A 290 -29.03 6.35 11.68
C ILE A 290 -30.52 6.40 11.34
N SER A 291 -31.02 5.43 10.57
CA SER A 291 -32.45 5.33 10.28
C SER A 291 -33.27 5.08 11.55
N LYS A 292 -34.36 5.85 11.73
CA LYS A 292 -35.30 5.72 12.86
C LYS A 292 -35.86 4.33 13.01
N ASN A 293 -36.04 3.60 11.91
CA ASN A 293 -36.57 2.24 11.96
C ASN A 293 -35.60 1.24 12.63
N LYS A 294 -34.31 1.61 12.78
CA LYS A 294 -33.28 0.81 13.46
C LYS A 294 -33.08 1.15 14.93
N GLU A 295 -33.75 2.17 15.47
CA GLU A 295 -33.55 2.65 16.84
C GLU A 295 -33.69 1.53 17.87
N GLN A 296 -34.71 0.68 17.72
CA GLN A 296 -34.97 -0.43 18.64
C GLN A 296 -33.97 -1.59 18.49
N GLU A 297 -33.33 -1.73 17.32
CA GLU A 297 -32.38 -2.81 17.03
C GLU A 297 -31.00 -2.54 17.65
N ILE A 298 -30.63 -1.27 17.85
CA ILE A 298 -29.32 -0.89 18.41
C ILE A 298 -29.06 -1.57 19.76
N ASP A 299 -30.05 -1.54 20.66
CA ASP A 299 -29.93 -2.16 21.98
C ASP A 299 -29.73 -3.68 21.90
N GLU A 300 -30.25 -4.33 20.86
CA GLU A 300 -30.06 -5.76 20.62
C GLU A 300 -28.67 -6.04 20.03
N ILE A 301 -28.22 -5.19 19.10
CA ILE A 301 -26.88 -5.26 18.49
C ILE A 301 -25.81 -5.12 19.57
N LEU A 302 -25.92 -4.11 20.43
CA LEU A 302 -24.94 -3.81 21.49
C LEU A 302 -24.86 -4.86 22.62
N LYS A 303 -25.81 -5.80 22.66
CA LYS A 303 -25.79 -6.95 23.60
C LYS A 303 -25.12 -8.18 23.01
N ARG A 304 -24.82 -8.19 21.71
CA ARG A 304 -24.12 -9.31 21.07
C ARG A 304 -22.71 -9.40 21.66
N PRO A 305 -22.27 -10.58 22.12
CA PRO A 305 -20.94 -10.74 22.66
C PRO A 305 -19.91 -10.67 21.53
N ASP A 306 -18.74 -10.17 21.87
CA ASP A 306 -17.58 -10.26 21.00
C ASP A 306 -17.22 -11.74 20.80
N LYS A 307 -16.74 -12.08 19.60
CA LYS A 307 -16.46 -13.45 19.19
C LYS A 307 -15.10 -13.54 18.56
N ILE A 308 -14.35 -14.54 18.98
CA ILE A 308 -13.16 -15.00 18.26
C ILE A 308 -13.63 -15.71 16.99
N VAL A 309 -13.09 -15.30 15.85
CA VAL A 309 -13.30 -15.97 14.57
C VAL A 309 -12.11 -16.88 14.32
N GLU A 310 -12.30 -18.19 14.55
CA GLU A 310 -11.23 -19.21 14.45
C GLU A 310 -10.75 -19.45 13.00
N ASP A 311 -11.62 -19.19 12.02
CA ASP A 311 -11.34 -19.42 10.59
C ASP A 311 -10.88 -18.14 9.85
N HIS A 312 -10.34 -17.14 10.56
CA HIS A 312 -9.79 -15.95 9.93
C HIS A 312 -8.37 -16.24 9.42
N ASP A 313 -8.17 -16.11 8.10
CA ASP A 313 -6.90 -16.30 7.39
C ASP A 313 -6.26 -14.96 6.99
N GLY A 314 -6.59 -13.88 7.71
CA GLY A 314 -6.23 -12.54 7.29
C GLY A 314 -4.85 -12.09 7.73
N SER A 315 -4.48 -10.90 7.27
CA SER A 315 -3.08 -10.46 7.23
C SER A 315 -2.53 -9.94 8.57
N PHE A 316 -3.39 -9.72 9.56
CA PHE A 316 -2.98 -9.23 10.88
C PHE A 316 -2.50 -10.37 11.79
N ALA A 317 -1.40 -10.16 12.50
CA ALA A 317 -0.88 -11.09 13.51
C ALA A 317 -1.50 -10.83 14.91
N ILE A 318 -2.83 -10.74 14.99
CA ILE A 318 -3.58 -10.40 16.21
C ILE A 318 -4.62 -11.48 16.54
N ASN A 319 -5.10 -11.50 17.78
CA ASN A 319 -6.26 -12.31 18.13
C ASN A 319 -7.49 -11.73 17.42
N TYR A 320 -8.11 -12.51 16.54
CA TYR A 320 -9.24 -12.06 15.71
C TYR A 320 -10.56 -12.04 16.48
N GLU A 321 -10.62 -11.18 17.49
CA GLU A 321 -11.86 -10.90 18.20
C GLU A 321 -12.63 -9.81 17.46
N PHE A 322 -13.89 -10.10 17.15
CA PHE A 322 -14.80 -9.21 16.46
C PHE A 322 -16.03 -8.90 17.32
N GLY A 323 -16.53 -7.68 17.25
CA GLY A 323 -17.58 -7.19 18.12
C GLY A 323 -18.34 -5.98 17.61
N HIS A 324 -19.27 -5.50 18.43
CA HIS A 324 -20.07 -4.29 18.19
C HIS A 324 -19.71 -3.15 19.15
N GLN A 325 -18.61 -3.26 19.90
CA GLN A 325 -18.14 -2.20 20.78
C GLN A 325 -17.82 -0.90 20.02
N TRP A 326 -17.42 -1.01 18.75
CA TRP A 326 -17.23 0.14 17.87
C TRP A 326 -18.48 1.02 17.80
N LEU A 327 -19.66 0.40 17.71
CA LEU A 327 -20.95 1.10 17.62
C LEU A 327 -21.24 1.83 18.93
N ARG A 328 -21.00 1.19 20.09
CA ARG A 328 -21.18 1.83 21.40
C ARG A 328 -20.33 3.08 21.51
N LYS A 329 -19.04 2.97 21.20
CA LYS A 329 -18.09 4.09 21.29
C LYS A 329 -18.46 5.22 20.36
N LEU A 330 -18.89 4.88 19.15
CA LEU A 330 -19.35 5.86 18.17
C LEU A 330 -20.61 6.59 18.67
N LEU A 331 -21.59 5.89 19.24
CA LEU A 331 -22.78 6.51 19.82
C LEU A 331 -22.48 7.41 21.03
N GLU A 332 -21.44 7.09 21.81
CA GLU A 332 -21.02 7.87 22.98
C GLU A 332 -20.16 9.09 22.60
N SER A 333 -19.49 9.05 21.45
CA SER A 333 -18.47 10.05 21.07
C SER A 333 -18.97 11.07 20.04
N TYR A 334 -20.07 10.79 19.33
CA TYR A 334 -20.53 11.60 18.20
C TYR A 334 -21.95 12.13 18.39
N THR A 335 -22.26 13.20 17.66
CA THR A 335 -23.65 13.70 17.55
C THR A 335 -24.44 12.76 16.66
N ILE A 336 -25.60 12.30 17.15
CA ILE A 336 -26.48 11.39 16.43
C ILE A 336 -27.67 12.14 15.84
N GLU A 337 -27.92 11.95 14.55
CA GLU A 337 -29.11 12.39 13.85
C GLU A 337 -29.93 11.19 13.37
N TRP A 338 -31.23 11.21 13.67
CA TRP A 338 -32.15 10.16 13.23
C TRP A 338 -32.82 10.53 11.91
N ILE A 339 -32.53 9.76 10.86
CA ILE A 339 -33.08 9.96 9.51
C ILE A 339 -34.29 9.03 9.25
N GLU A 340 -35.18 9.40 8.33
CA GLU A 340 -36.43 8.66 8.06
C GLU A 340 -36.23 7.31 7.35
#